data_AF-A0A838TEL6-F1
#
_entry.id   AF-A0A838TEL6-F1
#
_cell.length_a   1.000
_cell.length_b   1.000
_cell.length_c   1.000
_cell.angle_alpha   90.00
_cell.angle_beta   90.00
_cell.angle_gamma   90.00
#
_symmetry.space_group_name_H-M   'P 1'
#
loop_
_entity.id
_entity.type
_entity.pdbx_description
1 polymer ?
#
loop_
_entity_poly.entity_id
_entity_poly.type
_entity_poly.pdbx_seq_one_letter_code
_entity_poly.pdbx_strand_id
1 'polypeptide(L)'
;QGVIAADIDWSLIRMGAYIGIAIIVLDAILARGTKHMRVPPLAVGLGIYLPTASTLMIVVGAIAGWMFDRAADRTRKPEDTKQLGVLLASGLIVGESTIGVVLSAIVVFSGVGAPLALVGAGFGTTAIIIGGIAFAVTAFVLYRWVLRMGARSGGTTA
;
A
#
# COMPACT_ATOMS: atom_id res chain seq x y z
N GLN A 1 -20.20 -16.88 -15.27
CA GLN A 1 -19.64 -18.11 -15.86
C GLN A 1 -18.14 -18.05 -15.58
N GLY A 2 -17.50 -18.74 -14.64
CA GLY A 2 -17.83 -19.89 -13.82
C GLY A 2 -16.61 -20.82 -13.89
N VAL A 3 -15.62 -20.65 -12.99
CA VAL A 3 -14.30 -21.34 -12.94
C VAL A 3 -14.35 -22.89 -12.84
N ILE A 4 -15.56 -23.45 -12.92
CA ILE A 4 -15.89 -24.88 -12.84
C ILE A 4 -16.28 -25.43 -14.24
N ALA A 5 -16.53 -24.57 -15.24
CA ALA A 5 -16.60 -24.97 -16.64
C ALA A 5 -15.18 -24.88 -17.22
N ALA A 6 -14.66 -26.00 -17.74
CA ALA A 6 -13.29 -26.19 -18.23
C ALA A 6 -12.92 -25.37 -19.49
N ASP A 7 -13.29 -24.09 -19.54
CA ASP A 7 -12.97 -23.11 -20.57
C ASP A 7 -11.91 -22.11 -20.06
N ILE A 8 -11.01 -22.61 -19.21
CA ILE A 8 -9.75 -21.90 -19.00
C ILE A 8 -8.92 -22.23 -20.22
N ASP A 9 -8.65 -21.23 -21.05
CA ASP A 9 -7.66 -21.34 -22.12
C ASP A 9 -6.31 -21.70 -21.48
N TRP A 10 -6.02 -23.00 -21.36
CA TRP A 10 -4.75 -23.53 -20.89
C TRP A 10 -3.58 -23.06 -21.77
N SER A 11 -3.88 -22.52 -22.95
CA SER A 11 -2.96 -21.75 -23.78
C SER A 11 -2.48 -20.47 -23.08
N LEU A 12 -3.36 -19.71 -22.43
CA LEU A 12 -3.02 -18.48 -21.70
C LEU A 12 -2.16 -18.77 -20.48
N ILE A 13 -2.46 -19.84 -19.73
CA ILE A 13 -1.63 -20.26 -18.59
C ILE A 13 -0.24 -20.68 -19.07
N ARG A 14 -0.15 -21.47 -20.15
CA ARG A 14 1.14 -21.87 -20.75
C ARG A 14 1.93 -20.66 -21.25
N MET A 15 1.29 -19.71 -21.93
CA MET A 15 1.93 -18.46 -22.37
C MET A 15 2.43 -17.65 -21.17
N GLY A 16 1.65 -17.50 -20.10
CA GLY A 16 2.09 -16.85 -18.87
C GLY A 16 3.32 -17.52 -18.24
N ALA A 17 3.34 -18.86 -18.21
CA ALA A 17 4.49 -19.62 -17.73
C ALA A 17 5.74 -19.41 -18.61
N TYR A 18 5.60 -19.41 -19.94
CA TYR A 18 6.72 -19.14 -20.86
C TYR A 18 7.26 -17.72 -20.70
N ILE A 19 6.38 -16.72 -20.55
CA ILE A 19 6.77 -15.32 -20.31
C ILE A 19 7.53 -15.21 -18.97
N GLY A 20 7.04 -15.85 -17.90
CA GLY A 20 7.70 -15.89 -16.61
C GLY A 20 9.10 -16.52 -16.68
N ILE A 21 9.23 -17.68 -17.33
CA ILE A 21 10.52 -18.35 -17.54
C ILE A 21 11.47 -17.47 -18.36
N ALA A 22 10.98 -16.86 -19.44
CA ALA A 22 11.79 -15.97 -20.28
C ALA A 22 12.34 -14.78 -19.48
N ILE A 23 11.53 -14.15 -18.63
CA ILE A 23 11.96 -13.05 -17.75
C ILE A 23 13.02 -13.53 -16.74
N ILE A 24 12.83 -14.69 -16.12
CA ILE A 24 13.80 -15.27 -15.17
C ILE A 24 15.13 -15.56 -15.85
N VAL A 25 15.09 -16.14 -17.06
CA VAL A 25 16.30 -16.45 -17.85
C VAL A 25 17.01 -15.16 -18.25
N LEU A 26 16.27 -14.14 -18.71
CA LEU A 26 16.82 -12.83 -19.03
C LEU A 26 17.49 -12.18 -17.81
N ASP A 27 16.84 -12.18 -16.65
CA ASP A 27 17.41 -11.66 -15.40
C ASP A 27 18.68 -12.44 -15.00
N ALA A 28 18.67 -13.78 -15.10
CA ALA A 28 19.83 -14.61 -14.80
C ALA A 28 21.02 -14.37 -15.74
N ILE A 29 20.76 -14.08 -17.02
CA ILE A 29 21.79 -13.70 -18.01
C ILE A 29 22.34 -12.30 -17.70
N LEU A 30 21.47 -11.34 -17.40
CA LEU A 30 21.85 -9.97 -17.06
C LEU A 30 22.68 -9.91 -15.78
N ALA A 31 22.27 -10.68 -14.76
CA ALA A 31 22.98 -10.82 -13.49
C ALA A 31 24.36 -11.47 -13.64
N ARG A 32 24.58 -12.28 -14.69
CA ARG A 32 25.89 -12.86 -15.03
C ARG A 32 26.78 -11.90 -15.81
N GLY A 33 26.19 -11.07 -16.68
CA GLY A 33 26.92 -10.17 -17.58
C GLY A 33 27.27 -8.81 -16.97
N THR A 34 26.56 -8.34 -15.95
CA THR A 34 26.77 -6.98 -15.41
C THR A 34 26.52 -6.93 -13.91
N LYS A 35 27.51 -6.49 -13.12
CA LYS A 35 27.43 -6.40 -11.64
C LYS A 35 26.33 -5.45 -11.11
N HIS A 36 25.77 -4.58 -11.96
CA HIS A 36 24.86 -3.50 -11.55
C HIS A 36 23.44 -3.58 -12.13
N MET A 37 23.17 -4.47 -13.08
CA MET A 37 21.85 -4.56 -13.72
C MET A 37 21.19 -5.89 -13.38
N ARG A 38 20.26 -5.86 -12.42
CA ARG A 38 19.32 -6.95 -12.14
C ARG A 38 17.93 -6.41 -12.40
N VAL A 39 17.10 -7.19 -13.08
CA VAL A 39 15.70 -6.89 -13.33
C VAL A 39 14.91 -7.99 -12.61
N PRO A 40 14.64 -7.83 -11.30
CA PRO A 40 13.97 -8.85 -10.53
C PRO A 40 12.66 -9.25 -11.22
N PRO A 41 12.45 -10.53 -11.55
CA PRO A 41 11.24 -10.99 -12.23
C PRO A 41 9.96 -10.58 -11.51
N LEU A 42 10.02 -10.45 -10.18
CA LEU A 42 8.94 -9.94 -9.33
C LEU A 42 8.53 -8.50 -9.65
N ALA A 43 9.48 -7.61 -9.96
CA ALA A 43 9.18 -6.22 -10.29
C ALA A 43 8.48 -6.11 -11.66
N VAL A 44 8.87 -6.96 -12.61
CA VAL A 44 8.25 -7.02 -13.94
C VAL A 44 6.84 -7.59 -13.86
N GLY A 45 6.65 -8.67 -13.10
CA GLY A 45 5.33 -9.25 -12.85
C GLY A 45 4.37 -8.25 -12.19
N LEU A 46 4.87 -7.48 -11.22
CA LEU A 46 4.11 -6.40 -10.58
C LEU A 46 3.75 -5.30 -11.60
N GLY A 47 4.69 -4.88 -12.45
CA GLY A 47 4.43 -3.87 -13.49
C GLY A 47 3.42 -4.29 -14.56
N ILE A 48 3.39 -5.57 -14.94
CA ILE A 48 2.40 -6.12 -15.87
C ILE A 48 1.03 -6.25 -15.19
N TYR A 49 1.02 -6.56 -13.89
CA TYR A 49 -0.20 -6.75 -13.12
C TYR A 49 -0.90 -5.44 -12.75
N LEU A 50 -0.16 -4.33 -12.57
CA LEU A 50 -0.76 -3.09 -12.10
C LEU A 50 -1.30 -2.21 -13.25
N PRO A 51 -2.61 -1.90 -13.25
CA PRO A 51 -3.16 -0.80 -14.03
C PRO A 51 -2.44 0.51 -13.69
N THR A 52 -2.38 1.45 -14.65
CA THR A 52 -1.71 2.75 -14.50
C THR A 52 -2.12 3.50 -13.22
N ALA A 53 -3.38 3.38 -12.80
CA ALA A 53 -3.89 3.97 -11.56
C ALA A 53 -3.23 3.41 -10.29
N SER A 54 -3.07 2.09 -10.20
CA SER A 54 -2.43 1.44 -9.06
C SER A 54 -0.94 1.73 -9.03
N THR A 55 -0.28 1.77 -10.19
CA THR A 55 1.14 2.10 -10.30
C THR A 55 1.42 3.49 -9.77
N LEU A 56 0.57 4.48 -10.08
CA LEU A 56 0.72 5.83 -9.58
C LEU A 56 0.63 5.90 -8.05
N MET A 57 -0.31 5.17 -7.43
CA MET A 57 -0.41 5.12 -5.97
C MET A 57 0.83 4.50 -5.32
N ILE A 58 1.37 3.41 -5.89
CA ILE A 58 2.61 2.80 -5.39
C ILE A 58 3.78 3.79 -5.49
N VAL A 59 3.90 4.50 -6.62
CA VAL A 59 4.96 5.51 -6.80
C VAL A 59 4.83 6.64 -5.79
N VAL A 60 3.63 7.16 -5.56
CA VAL A 60 3.38 8.20 -4.55
C VAL A 60 3.73 7.69 -3.15
N GLY A 61 3.32 6.46 -2.82
CA GLY A 61 3.69 5.82 -1.55
C GLY A 61 5.20 5.63 -1.38
N ALA A 62 5.91 5.25 -2.45
CA ALA A 62 7.37 5.10 -2.45
C ALA A 62 8.09 6.45 -2.25
N ILE A 63 7.61 7.53 -2.89
CA ILE A 63 8.15 8.87 -2.68
C ILE A 63 7.91 9.32 -1.24
N ALA A 64 6.71 9.11 -0.69
CA ALA A 64 6.38 9.43 0.70
C ALA A 64 7.25 8.63 1.69
N GLY A 65 7.44 7.34 1.45
CA GLY A 65 8.34 6.47 2.22
C GLY A 65 9.79 6.95 2.18
N TRP A 66 10.28 7.33 1.00
CA TRP A 66 11.62 7.90 0.85
C TRP A 66 11.78 9.23 1.62
N MET A 67 10.77 10.09 1.59
CA MET A 67 10.76 11.32 2.40
C MET A 67 10.76 11.01 3.90
N PHE A 68 10.00 10.01 4.34
CA PHE A 68 10.01 9.54 5.74
C PHE A 68 11.39 9.03 6.15
N ASP A 69 12.01 8.16 5.34
CA ASP A 69 13.34 7.61 5.61
C ASP A 69 14.38 8.72 5.75
N ARG A 70 14.34 9.71 4.84
CA ARG A 70 15.23 10.87 4.88
C ARG A 70 15.05 11.71 6.15
N ALA A 71 13.82 11.80 6.67
CA ALA A 71 13.52 12.47 7.93
C ALA A 71 13.94 11.62 9.15
N ALA A 72 13.73 10.30 9.10
CA ALA A 72 14.11 9.35 10.13
C ALA A 72 15.63 9.27 10.30
N ASP A 73 16.40 9.37 9.21
CA ASP A 73 17.88 9.42 9.24
C ASP A 73 18.44 10.61 10.03
N ARG A 74 17.65 11.67 10.23
CA ARG A 74 18.02 12.85 11.03
C ARG A 74 17.71 12.70 12.52
N THR A 75 17.10 11.57 12.92
CA THR A 75 16.78 11.30 14.33
C THR A 75 17.96 10.62 15.05
N ARG A 76 17.92 10.63 16.38
CA ARG A 76 18.97 10.03 17.22
C ARG A 76 19.06 8.51 17.09
N LYS A 77 17.98 7.84 16.68
CA LYS A 77 17.89 6.40 16.41
C LYS A 77 17.13 6.14 15.10
N PRO A 78 17.82 6.12 13.96
CA PRO A 78 17.18 5.98 12.64
C PRO A 78 16.42 4.67 12.47
N GLU A 79 16.99 3.55 12.91
CA GLU A 79 16.42 2.21 12.69
C GLU A 79 15.10 2.02 13.46
N ASP A 80 15.08 2.36 14.75
CA ASP A 80 13.87 2.31 15.59
C ASP A 80 12.75 3.18 15.00
N THR A 81 13.11 4.36 14.49
CA THR A 81 12.14 5.30 13.89
C THR A 81 11.54 4.74 12.59
N LYS A 82 12.35 4.07 11.77
CA LYS A 82 11.90 3.37 10.55
C LYS A 82 10.95 2.22 10.88
N GLN A 83 11.28 1.40 11.87
CA GLN A 83 10.41 0.30 12.31
C GLN A 83 9.07 0.82 12.85
N LEU A 84 9.08 1.89 13.64
CA LEU A 84 7.84 2.55 14.10
C LEU A 84 7.01 3.11 12.93
N GLY A 85 7.67 3.63 11.89
CA GLY A 85 7.02 4.07 10.65
C GLY A 85 6.32 2.92 9.92
N VAL A 86 6.98 1.78 9.77
CA VAL A 86 6.41 0.57 9.15
C VAL A 86 5.23 0.03 9.97
N LEU A 87 5.35 0.02 11.30
CA LEU A 87 4.26 -0.40 12.20
C LEU A 87 3.05 0.53 12.08
N LEU A 88 3.28 1.84 12.00
CA LEU A 88 2.21 2.81 11.79
C LEU A 88 1.52 2.61 10.42
N ALA A 89 2.31 2.46 9.36
CA ALA A 89 1.79 2.30 8.00
C ALA A 89 0.95 1.02 7.86
N SER A 90 1.46 -0.11 8.34
CA SER A 90 0.72 -1.39 8.35
C SER A 90 -0.53 -1.32 9.22
N GLY A 91 -0.47 -0.68 10.39
CA GLY A 91 -1.65 -0.44 11.22
C GLY A 91 -2.72 0.41 10.52
N LEU A 92 -2.31 1.45 9.77
CA LEU A 92 -3.23 2.30 9.01
C LEU A 92 -3.89 1.54 7.85
N ILE A 93 -3.12 0.71 7.14
CA ILE A 93 -3.63 -0.15 6.05
C ILE A 93 -4.68 -1.12 6.60
N VAL A 94 -4.34 -1.86 7.66
CA VAL A 94 -5.25 -2.83 8.27
C VAL A 94 -6.47 -2.15 8.90
N GLY A 95 -6.28 -0.98 9.52
CA GLY A 95 -7.36 -0.19 10.13
C GLY A 95 -8.42 0.25 9.12
N GLU A 96 -7.99 0.75 7.95
CA GLU A 96 -8.89 1.15 6.86
C GLU A 96 -9.70 -0.06 6.37
N SER A 97 -9.04 -1.18 6.10
CA SER A 97 -9.71 -2.40 5.63
C SER A 97 -10.68 -2.95 6.67
N THR A 98 -10.34 -2.92 7.96
CA THR A 98 -11.23 -3.40 9.03
C THR A 98 -12.48 -2.53 9.13
N ILE A 99 -12.34 -1.20 9.04
CA ILE A 99 -13.49 -0.27 9.02
C ILE A 99 -14.37 -0.55 7.79
N GLY A 100 -13.77 -0.77 6.61
CA GLY A 100 -14.51 -1.11 5.39
C GLY A 100 -15.31 -2.40 5.52
N VAL A 101 -14.74 -3.43 6.13
CA VAL A 101 -15.44 -4.71 6.42
C VAL A 101 -16.60 -4.50 7.38
N VAL A 102 -16.40 -3.76 8.47
CA VAL A 102 -17.47 -3.46 9.45
C VAL A 102 -18.60 -2.68 8.79
N LEU A 103 -18.29 -1.65 7.99
CA LEU A 103 -19.30 -0.89 7.25
C LEU A 103 -20.07 -1.77 6.26
N SER A 104 -19.37 -2.65 5.54
CA SER A 104 -20.00 -3.59 4.60
C SER A 104 -20.95 -4.55 5.32
N ALA A 105 -20.57 -5.05 6.50
CA ALA A 105 -21.44 -5.89 7.32
C ALA A 105 -22.72 -5.15 7.73
N ILE A 106 -22.62 -3.91 8.20
CA ILE A 106 -23.78 -3.10 8.58
C ILE A 106 -24.73 -2.87 7.39
N VAL A 107 -24.18 -2.59 6.20
CA VAL A 107 -24.98 -2.42 4.96
C VAL A 107 -25.74 -3.70 4.62
N VAL A 108 -25.09 -4.87 4.72
CA VAL A 108 -25.73 -6.16 4.43
C VAL A 108 -26.84 -6.49 5.45
N PHE A 109 -26.60 -6.27 6.75
CA PHE A 109 -27.58 -6.59 7.80
C PHE A 109 -28.76 -5.61 7.85
N SER A 110 -28.53 -4.32 7.56
CA SER A 110 -29.59 -3.31 7.57
C SER A 110 -30.50 -3.39 6.33
N GLY A 111 -30.03 -3.98 5.23
CA GLY A 111 -30.78 -4.02 3.96
C GLY A 111 -30.91 -2.66 3.27
N VAL A 112 -30.31 -1.60 3.81
CA VAL A 112 -30.30 -0.24 3.26
C VAL A 112 -28.88 0.06 2.79
N GLY A 113 -28.72 0.56 1.56
CA GLY A 113 -27.39 0.81 0.97
C GLY A 113 -26.55 1.87 1.70
N ALA A 114 -27.20 2.74 2.49
CA ALA A 114 -26.54 3.81 3.24
C ALA A 114 -27.15 3.96 4.65
N PRO A 115 -26.93 2.99 5.54
CA PRO A 115 -27.57 2.96 6.85
C PRO A 115 -27.03 4.02 7.81
N LEU A 116 -25.84 4.56 7.53
CA LEU A 116 -25.15 5.60 8.31
C LEU A 116 -25.18 6.97 7.61
N ALA A 117 -25.98 7.13 6.55
CA ALA A 117 -26.16 8.43 5.89
C ALA A 117 -26.99 9.37 6.77
N LEU A 118 -26.30 10.11 7.63
CA LEU A 118 -26.88 11.11 8.54
C LEU A 118 -27.14 12.46 7.85
N VAL A 119 -26.57 12.68 6.65
CA VAL A 119 -26.64 13.94 5.92
C VAL A 119 -27.15 13.69 4.50
N GLY A 120 -28.00 14.59 3.98
CA GLY A 120 -28.70 14.43 2.70
C GLY A 120 -27.78 14.35 1.47
N ALA A 121 -28.34 13.89 0.34
CA ALA A 121 -27.61 13.57 -0.90
C ALA A 121 -26.76 14.72 -1.49
N GLY A 122 -27.06 15.98 -1.16
CA GLY A 122 -26.27 17.16 -1.58
C GLY A 122 -24.91 17.29 -0.88
N PHE A 123 -24.63 16.50 0.16
CA PHE A 123 -23.40 16.60 0.95
C PHE A 123 -22.25 15.72 0.44
N GLY A 124 -22.44 14.96 -0.65
CA GLY A 124 -21.44 14.02 -1.14
C GLY A 124 -20.08 14.65 -1.44
N THR A 125 -20.06 15.76 -2.20
CA THR A 125 -18.80 16.47 -2.53
C THR A 125 -18.13 17.04 -1.29
N THR A 126 -18.89 17.65 -0.39
CA THR A 126 -18.38 18.21 0.86
C THR A 126 -17.82 17.11 1.77
N ALA A 127 -18.48 15.95 1.84
CA ALA A 127 -18.03 14.80 2.63
C ALA A 127 -16.70 14.23 2.11
N ILE A 128 -16.53 14.14 0.78
CA ILE A 128 -15.26 13.70 0.16
C ILE A 128 -14.12 14.65 0.54
N ILE A 129 -14.36 15.97 0.45
CA ILE A 129 -13.33 16.98 0.78
C ILE A 129 -13.00 16.94 2.27
N ILE A 130 -13.99 16.95 3.16
CA ILE A 130 -13.78 16.90 4.61
C ILE A 130 -13.09 15.60 5.01
N GLY A 131 -13.52 14.46 4.48
CA GLY A 131 -12.90 13.15 4.73
C GLY A 131 -11.44 13.13 4.28
N GLY A 132 -11.15 13.65 3.09
CA GLY A 132 -9.78 13.76 2.57
C GLY A 132 -8.89 14.65 3.46
N ILE A 133 -9.41 15.80 3.90
CA ILE A 133 -8.67 16.71 4.80
C ILE A 133 -8.44 16.04 6.17
N ALA A 134 -9.47 15.43 6.76
CA ALA A 134 -9.36 14.75 8.05
C ALA A 134 -8.34 13.60 8.00
N PHE A 135 -8.34 12.82 6.92
CA PHE A 135 -7.35 11.78 6.69
C PHE A 135 -5.93 12.35 6.58
N ALA A 136 -5.74 13.38 5.75
CA ALA A 136 -4.42 14.02 5.58
C ALA A 136 -3.88 14.61 6.88
N VAL A 137 -4.74 15.27 7.67
CA VAL A 137 -4.37 15.82 8.99
C VAL A 137 -4.00 14.69 9.95
N THR A 138 -4.79 13.63 10.02
CA THR A 138 -4.51 12.49 10.90
C THR A 138 -3.18 11.83 10.53
N ALA A 139 -2.94 11.57 9.24
CA ALA A 139 -1.69 11.04 8.74
C ALA A 139 -0.49 11.94 9.08
N PHE A 140 -0.64 13.26 8.91
CA PHE A 140 0.41 14.22 9.26
C PHE A 140 0.69 14.29 10.76
N VAL A 141 -0.35 14.26 11.60
CA VAL A 141 -0.20 14.24 13.06
C VAL A 141 0.52 12.98 13.51
N LEU A 142 0.12 11.81 13.00
CA LEU A 142 0.75 10.53 13.30
C LEU A 142 2.20 10.50 12.83
N TYR A 143 2.48 11.00 11.62
CA TYR A 143 3.84 11.15 11.09
C TYR A 143 4.71 12.00 12.04
N ARG A 144 4.23 13.17 12.46
CA ARG A 144 4.95 14.03 13.41
C ARG A 144 5.09 13.39 14.79
N TRP A 145 4.11 12.61 15.21
CA TRP A 145 4.12 11.94 16.50
C TRP A 145 5.17 10.82 16.53
N VAL A 146 5.26 9.99 15.48
CA VAL A 146 6.30 8.97 15.33
C VAL A 146 7.70 9.59 15.31
N LEU A 147 7.91 10.67 14.55
CA LEU A 147 9.20 11.38 14.55
C LEU A 147 9.55 11.97 15.92
N ARG A 148 8.55 12.42 16.70
CA ARG A 148 8.75 12.90 18.08
C ARG A 148 9.04 11.76 19.05
N MET A 149 8.44 10.59 18.88
CA MET A 149 8.70 9.41 19.72
C MET A 149 10.09 8.85 19.48
N GLY A 150 10.55 8.79 18.22
CA GLY A 150 11.94 8.44 17.89
C GLY A 150 12.97 9.35 18.57
N ALA A 151 12.60 10.59 18.91
CA ALA A 151 13.44 11.51 19.68
C ALA A 151 13.35 11.33 21.22
N ARG A 152 12.26 10.75 21.74
CA ARG A 152 11.97 10.63 23.19
C ARG A 152 12.44 9.33 23.84
N SER A 153 12.68 8.26 23.09
CA SER A 153 13.17 6.96 23.61
C SER A 153 14.65 6.97 24.08
N GLY A 154 15.19 8.14 24.43
CA GLY A 154 16.57 8.36 24.87
C GLY A 154 16.69 8.79 26.34
N GLY A 155 15.71 8.47 27.19
CA GLY A 155 15.66 8.92 28.57
C GLY A 155 15.09 7.91 29.57
N THR A 156 15.53 6.65 29.54
CA THR A 156 15.39 5.74 30.69
C THR A 156 16.54 4.74 30.72
N THR A 157 17.72 5.23 31.07
CA THR A 157 18.73 4.43 31.79
C THR A 157 19.30 5.36 32.85
N ALA A 158 18.72 5.29 34.04
CA ALA A 158 19.33 5.66 35.30
C ALA A 158 18.93 4.57 36.31
#